data_AF-A0A429M7D1-F1
#
_entry.id   AF-A0A429M7D1-F1
#
_cell.length_a   1.000
_cell.length_b   1.000
_cell.length_c   1.000
_cell.angle_alpha   90.00
_cell.angle_beta   90.00
_cell.angle_gamma   90.00
#
_symmetry.space_group_name_H-M   'P 1'
#
loop_
_entity.id
_entity.type
_entity.pdbx_description
1 polymer ?
#
loop_
_entity_poly.entity_id
_entity_poly.type
_entity_poly.pdbx_seq_one_letter_code
_entity_poly.pdbx_strand_id
1 'polypeptide(L)' 'MAAFNVERITHVHHWNDTLFSFKTTRDASLRFKNGQFVMIGLE' A
#
# COMPACT_ATOMS: atom_id res chain seq x y z
N MET A 1 -20.52 -1.66 0.30
CA MET A 1 -19.20 -1.18 0.76
C MET A 1 -18.19 -2.25 0.34
N ALA A 2 -17.20 -1.90 -0.49
CA ALA A 2 -16.15 -2.87 -0.84
C ALA A 2 -15.25 -3.09 0.38
N ALA A 3 -14.79 -4.32 0.60
CA ALA A 3 -13.92 -4.66 1.72
C ALA A 3 -12.51 -4.05 1.59
N PHE A 4 -12.15 -3.57 0.39
CA PHE A 4 -10.84 -3.04 0.04
C PHE A 4 -10.98 -1.74 -0.76
N ASN A 5 -10.00 -0.85 -0.61
CA ASN A 5 -9.87 0.35 -1.44
C ASN A 5 -8.87 0.11 -2.56
N VAL A 6 -9.14 0.65 -3.76
CA VAL A 6 -8.19 0.66 -4.87
C VAL A 6 -7.31 1.90 -4.74
N GLU A 7 -6.00 1.70 -4.61
CA GLU A 7 -5.02 2.78 -4.45
C GLU A 7 -4.00 2.75 -5.59
N ARG A 8 -3.57 3.93 -6.05
CA ARG A 8 -2.60 4.05 -7.16
C ARG A 8 -1.18 4.04 -6.64
N ILE A 9 -0.31 3.25 -7.25
CA ILE A 9 1.14 3.29 -7.01
C ILE A 9 1.70 4.64 -7.49
N THR A 10 2.39 5.35 -6.60
CA THR A 10 3.00 6.65 -6.87
C THR A 10 4.52 6.58 -6.99
N HIS A 11 5.13 5.55 -6.43
CA HIS A 11 6.57 5.34 -6.46
C HIS A 11 6.91 3.87 -6.30
N VAL A 12 7.96 3.42 -6.99
CA VAL A 12 8.52 2.08 -6.87
C VAL A 12 10.04 2.20 -6.76
N HIS A 13 10.62 1.48 -5.81
CA HIS A 13 12.06 1.39 -5.62
C HIS A 13 12.46 -0.07 -5.50
N HIS A 14 13.34 -0.53 -6.39
CA HIS A 14 13.96 -1.84 -6.32
C HIS A 14 15.29 -1.73 -5.58
N TRP A 15 15.43 -2.45 -4.47
CA TRP A 15 16.69 -2.50 -3.71
C TRP A 15 17.64 -3.53 -4.32
N ASN A 16 17.09 -4.65 -4.80
CA ASN A 16 17.77 -5.70 -5.55
C ASN A 16 16.72 -6.55 -6.29
N ASP A 17 17.13 -7.70 -6.82
CA ASP A 17 16.29 -8.59 -7.64
C ASP A 17 15.08 -9.19 -6.90
N THR A 18 15.10 -9.27 -5.56
CA THR A 18 14.06 -9.93 -4.77
C THR A 18 13.37 -9.01 -3.75
N LEU A 19 13.88 -7.79 -3.54
CA LEU A 19 13.35 -6.84 -2.57
C LEU A 19 13.04 -5.49 -3.22
N PHE A 20 11.80 -5.03 -3.05
CA PHE A 20 11.36 -3.72 -3.50
C PHE A 20 10.44 -3.07 -2.47
N SER A 21 10.26 -1.76 -2.61
CA SER A 21 9.32 -0.96 -1.82
C SER A 21 8.50 -0.10 -2.75
N PHE A 22 7.24 0.11 -2.42
CA PHE A 22 6.36 1.00 -3.17
C PHE A 22 5.57 1.91 -2.24
N LYS A 23 5.12 3.03 -2.80
CA LYS A 23 4.19 3.96 -2.12
C LYS A 23 2.93 4.04 -2.96
N THR A 24 1.80 4.23 -2.28
CA THR A 24 0.49 4.41 -2.93
C THR A 24 -0.14 5.73 -2.50
N THR A 25 -1.23 6.10 -3.16
CA THR A 25 -2.22 7.00 -2.57
C THR A 25 -2.79 6.41 -1.28
N ARG A 26 -3.39 7.26 -0.45
CA ARG A 26 -4.03 6.86 0.79
C ARG A 26 -5.35 7.59 0.94
N ASP A 27 -6.45 6.86 0.93
CA ASP A 27 -7.74 7.41 1.33
C ASP A 27 -7.69 8.01 2.74
N ALA A 28 -8.27 9.21 2.93
CA ALA A 28 -8.18 9.93 4.19
C ALA A 28 -8.89 9.24 5.37
N SER A 29 -9.79 8.29 5.09
CA SER A 29 -10.44 7.45 6.10
C SER A 29 -9.53 6.34 6.63
N LEU A 30 -8.48 5.95 5.89
CA LEU A 30 -7.52 4.94 6.32
C LEU A 30 -6.53 5.52 7.34
N ARG A 31 -6.86 5.36 8.63
CA ARG A 31 -6.05 5.77 9.77
C ARG A 31 -5.46 4.56 10.49
N PHE A 32 -4.21 4.67 10.92
CA PHE A 32 -3.51 3.61 11.65
C PHE A 32 -2.54 4.22 12.67
N LYS A 33 -2.18 3.44 13.69
CA LYS A 33 -1.06 3.73 14.59
C LYS A 33 0.20 3.04 14.07
N ASN A 34 1.36 3.67 14.27
CA ASN A 34 2.65 3.11 13.84
C ASN A 34 2.84 1.69 14.41
N GLY A 35 3.23 0.75 13.54
CA GLY A 35 3.39 -0.67 13.88
C GLY A 35 2.20 -1.57 13.50
N GLN A 36 1.06 -1.01 13.07
CA GLN A 36 -0.04 -1.79 12.51
C GLN A 36 0.24 -2.20 11.05
N PHE A 37 -0.36 -3.31 10.62
CA PHE A 37 -0.30 -3.81 9.25
C PHE A 37 -1.71 -4.00 8.67
N VAL A 38 -1.80 -4.07 7.35
CA VAL A 38 -3.05 -4.26 6.60
C VAL A 38 -2.88 -5.33 5.53
N MET A 39 -3.98 -5.87 5.04
CA MET A 39 -4.00 -6.76 3.88
C MET A 39 -3.88 -5.95 2.59
N ILE A 40 -3.06 -6.43 1.66
CA ILE A 40 -2.90 -5.85 0.31
C ILE A 40 -3.09 -6.93 -0.74
N GLY A 41 -3.54 -6.53 -1.93
CA GLY A 41 -3.77 -7.43 -3.06
C GLY A 41 -3.61 -6.68 -4.38
N LEU A 42 -3.86 -7.40 -5.47
CA LEU A 42 -3.87 -6.86 -6.82
C LEU A 42 -5.24 -7.11 -7.45
N GLU A 43 -5.57 -6.29 -8.44
CA GLU A 43 -6.70 -6.51 -9.36
C GLU A 43 -6.16 -6.98 -10.71
#